data_AF-A0A1M6E5Z0-F1
#
_entry.id   AF-A0A1M6E5Z0-F1
#
_cell.length_a   1.000
_cell.length_b   1.000
_cell.length_c   1.000
_cell.angle_alpha   90.00
_cell.angle_beta   90.00
_cell.angle_gamma   90.00
#
_symmetry.space_group_name_H-M   'P 1'
#
loop_
_entity.id
_entity.type
_entity.pdbx_description
1 polymer ?
#
loop_
_entity_poly.entity_id
_entity_poly.type
_entity_poly.pdbx_seq_one_letter_code
_entity_poly.pdbx_strand_id
1 'polypeptide(L)' 'MTREIEKAGITIVQMANLIPVAKTVGSNRMVPTISIPYPLGDPSTPKEVQFKLRYHRVGVALDALTADIKEQTVFKVKI' A
#
# COMPACT_ATOMS: atom_id res chain seq x y z
N MET A 1 6.13 12.31 3.51
CA MET A 1 4.81 12.69 4.04
C MET A 1 4.30 11.67 5.05
N THR A 2 4.15 10.39 4.69
CA THR A 2 3.65 9.31 5.58
C THR A 2 4.38 9.22 6.92
N ARG A 3 5.72 9.31 6.93
CA ARG A 3 6.52 9.37 8.17
C ARG A 3 6.08 10.48 9.14
N GLU A 4 5.80 11.68 8.61
CA GLU A 4 5.45 12.83 9.45
C GLU A 4 4.00 12.76 9.94
N ILE A 5 3.09 12.20 9.14
CA ILE A 5 1.71 11.90 9.55
C ILE A 5 1.70 10.89 10.71
N GLU A 6 2.53 9.84 10.61
CA GLU A 6 2.61 8.83 11.66
C GLU A 6 3.24 9.36 12.95
N LYS A 7 4.25 10.24 12.85
CA LYS A 7 4.80 10.96 14.02
C LYS A 7 3.76 11.83 14.73
N ALA A 8 2.76 12.34 14.01
CA ALA A 8 1.65 13.09 14.59
C ALA A 8 0.60 12.18 15.27
N GLY A 9 0.85 10.87 15.37
CA GLY A 9 -0.04 9.91 16.02
C GLY A 9 -1.13 9.36 15.11
N ILE A 10 -1.06 9.63 13.80
CA ILE A 10 -2.05 9.14 12.82
C ILE A 10 -1.44 7.98 12.04
N THR A 11 -1.93 6.77 12.29
CA THR A 11 -1.46 5.59 11.53
C THR A 11 -1.82 5.74 10.06
N ILE A 12 -0.82 5.51 9.20
CA ILE A 12 -0.95 5.67 7.74
C ILE A 12 -0.22 4.55 7.01
N VAL A 13 -0.73 4.18 5.84
CA VAL A 13 -0.13 3.20 4.95
C VAL A 13 0.20 3.86 3.61
N GLN A 14 1.42 3.68 3.13
CA GLN A 14 1.82 4.11 1.81
C GLN A 14 1.57 2.99 0.79
N MET A 15 0.56 3.18 -0.07
CA MET A 15 0.36 2.31 -1.23
C MET A 15 1.18 2.87 -2.40
N ALA A 16 2.18 2.14 -2.88
CA ALA A 16 3.05 2.61 -3.97
C ALA A 16 3.67 1.46 -4.77
N ASN A 17 3.99 1.73 -6.05
CA ASN A 17 4.69 0.78 -6.90
C ASN A 17 6.21 0.84 -6.66
N LEU A 18 6.76 2.05 -6.51
CA LEU A 18 8.17 2.28 -6.20
C LEU A 18 8.47 2.08 -4.70
N ILE A 19 8.33 0.84 -4.22
CA ILE A 19 8.61 0.47 -2.82
C ILE A 19 10.01 0.85 -2.35
N PRO A 20 11.10 0.69 -3.14
CA PRO A 20 12.42 1.14 -2.71
C PRO A 20 12.47 2.64 -2.38
N VAL A 21 11.80 3.48 -3.18
CA VAL A 21 11.72 4.92 -2.92
C VAL A 21 10.92 5.20 -1.65
N ALA A 22 9.76 4.54 -1.48
CA ALA A 22 8.95 4.67 -0.27
C ALA A 22 9.71 4.28 1.01
N LYS A 23 10.56 3.25 0.92
CA LYS A 23 11.42 2.81 2.01
C LYS A 23 12.50 3.85 2.32
N THR A 24 13.23 4.33 1.32
CA THR A 24 14.29 5.34 1.48
C THR A 24 13.79 6.64 2.12
N VAL A 25 12.57 7.07 1.79
CA VAL A 25 11.98 8.29 2.39
C VAL A 25 11.36 8.08 3.78
N GLY A 26 11.45 6.86 4.32
CA GLY A 26 11.06 6.56 5.71
C GLY A 26 9.60 6.17 5.91
N SER A 27 8.93 5.58 4.92
CA SER A 27 7.57 5.04 5.12
C SER A 27 7.62 3.81 6.01
N ASN A 28 6.81 3.75 7.06
CA ASN A 28 6.84 2.61 7.99
C ASN A 28 5.96 1.45 7.52
N ARG A 29 4.78 1.74 6.96
CA ARG A 29 3.87 0.72 6.39
C ARG A 29 3.74 0.92 4.89
N MET A 30 4.07 -0.11 4.12
CA MET A 30 4.08 -0.04 2.66
C MET A 30 3.29 -1.20 2.05
N VAL A 31 2.41 -0.90 1.10
CA VAL A 31 1.69 -1.90 0.31
C VAL A 31 2.05 -1.73 -1.17
N PRO A 32 2.63 -2.76 -1.81
CA PRO A 32 2.93 -2.72 -3.24
C PRO A 32 1.68 -2.56 -4.11
N THR A 33 1.75 -1.66 -5.09
CA THR A 33 0.71 -1.46 -6.11
C THR A 33 1.14 -2.01 -7.46
N ILE A 34 0.18 -2.24 -8.38
CA ILE A 34 0.42 -2.90 -9.67
C ILE A 34 1.31 -2.06 -10.58
N SER A 35 0.93 -0.80 -10.75
CA SER A 35 1.59 0.13 -11.67
C SER A 35 1.58 1.55 -11.10
N ILE A 36 2.21 2.47 -11.83
CA ILE A 36 2.18 3.91 -11.53
C ILE A 36 0.85 4.55 -11.99
N PRO A 37 0.41 4.43 -13.26
CA PRO A 37 -0.84 5.09 -13.71
C PRO A 37 -2.11 4.45 -13.13
N TYR A 38 -2.07 3.16 -12.80
CA TYR A 38 -3.21 2.40 -12.27
C TYR A 38 -2.75 1.54 -11.08
N PRO A 39 -2.55 2.13 -9.90
CA PRO A 39 -1.99 1.40 -8.75
C PRO A 39 -2.87 0.24 -8.30
N LEU A 40 -4.19 0.38 -8.40
CA LEU A 40 -5.16 -0.57 -7.84
C LEU A 40 -6.02 -1.26 -8.90
N GLY A 41 -5.65 -1.21 -10.18
CA GLY A 41 -6.40 -1.85 -11.24
C GLY A 41 -5.65 -1.86 -12.56
N ASP A 42 -6.28 -2.45 -13.56
CA ASP A 42 -5.78 -2.49 -14.93
C ASP A 42 -6.94 -2.22 -15.89
N PRO A 43 -6.93 -1.09 -16.63
CA PRO A 43 -8.03 -0.74 -17.54
C PRO A 43 -8.19 -1.70 -18.72
N SER A 44 -7.18 -2.53 -19.02
CA SER A 44 -7.27 -3.55 -20.06
C SER A 44 -8.03 -4.81 -19.63
N THR A 45 -8.36 -4.93 -18.33
CA THR A 45 -9.04 -6.09 -17.77
C THR A 45 -10.54 -5.83 -17.52
N PRO A 46 -11.39 -6.88 -17.45
CA PRO A 46 -12.79 -6.75 -17.10
C PRO A 46 -13.02 -6.07 -15.73
N LYS A 47 -14.16 -5.41 -15.56
CA LYS A 47 -14.50 -4.65 -14.34
C LYS A 47 -14.42 -5.51 -13.07
N GLU A 48 -14.79 -6.78 -13.17
CA GLU A 48 -14.78 -7.74 -12.08
C GLU A 48 -13.35 -8.05 -11.63
N VAL A 49 -12.41 -8.13 -12.56
CA VAL A 49 -10.98 -8.33 -12.28
C VAL A 49 -10.40 -7.08 -11.62
N GLN A 50 -10.71 -5.90 -12.15
CA GLN A 50 -10.30 -4.63 -11.55
C GLN A 50 -10.83 -4.47 -10.12
N PHE A 51 -12.08 -4.87 -9.88
CA PHE A 51 -12.69 -4.84 -8.54
C PHE A 51 -11.94 -5.77 -7.58
N LYS A 52 -11.66 -7.02 -7.97
CA LYS A 52 -10.90 -7.97 -7.15
C LYS A 52 -9.50 -7.45 -6.81
N LEU A 53 -8.79 -6.90 -7.80
CA LEU A 53 -7.46 -6.31 -7.63
C LEU A 53 -7.47 -5.18 -6.60
N ARG A 54 -8.45 -4.29 -6.69
CA ARG A 54 -8.63 -3.16 -5.76
C ARG A 54 -9.02 -3.63 -4.38
N TYR A 55 -10.03 -4.49 -4.29
CA TYR A 55 -10.61 -4.99 -3.02
C TYR A 55 -9.53 -5.63 -2.15
N HIS A 56 -8.74 -6.53 -2.72
CA HIS A 56 -7.65 -7.19 -1.99
C HIS A 56 -6.55 -6.22 -1.57
N ARG A 57 -6.06 -5.35 -2.45
CA ARG A 57 -4.95 -4.43 -2.11
C ARG A 57 -5.37 -3.41 -1.05
N VAL A 58 -6.60 -2.92 -1.12
CA VAL A 58 -7.17 -2.05 -0.08
C VAL A 58 -7.35 -2.84 1.22
N GLY A 59 -7.82 -4.09 1.16
CA GLY A 59 -7.88 -4.98 2.33
C GLY A 59 -6.53 -5.14 3.03
N VAL A 60 -5.46 -5.43 2.27
CA VAL A 60 -4.10 -5.50 2.83
C VAL A 60 -3.65 -4.17 3.43
N ALA A 61 -4.07 -3.03 2.86
CA ALA A 61 -3.78 -1.72 3.44
C ALA A 61 -4.55 -1.47 4.75
N LEU A 62 -5.79 -1.95 4.86
CA LEU A 62 -6.56 -1.90 6.11
C LEU A 62 -5.93 -2.79 7.19
N ASP A 63 -5.52 -4.01 6.83
CA ASP A 63 -4.80 -4.90 7.75
C ASP A 63 -3.50 -4.23 8.22
N ALA A 64 -2.74 -3.63 7.29
CA ALA A 64 -1.51 -2.92 7.59
C ALA A 64 -1.74 -1.71 8.53
N LEU A 65 -2.84 -0.97 8.38
CA LEU A 65 -3.19 0.13 9.29
C LEU A 65 -3.34 -0.35 10.74
N THR A 66 -3.84 -1.57 10.96
CA THR A 66 -4.06 -2.13 12.30
C THR A 66 -2.86 -2.91 12.84
N ALA A 67 -1.85 -3.18 12.03
CA ALA A 67 -0.70 -3.96 12.43
C ALA A 67 0.24 -3.18 13.37
N ASP A 68 0.61 -3.80 14.49
CA ASP A 68 1.74 -3.37 15.31
C ASP A 68 3.05 -3.75 14.59
N ILE A 69 3.86 -2.73 14.27
CA ILE A 69 5.14 -2.91 13.58
C ILE A 69 6.24 -2.26 14.42
N LYS A 70 7.42 -2.88 14.43
CA LYS A 70 8.62 -2.34 15.10
C LYS A 70 9.67 -1.80 14.12
N GLU A 71 9.51 -2.12 12.83
CA GLU A 71 10.41 -1.72 11.75
C GLU A 71 9.62 -1.44 10.46
N GLN A 72 10.27 -0.80 9.49
CA GLN A 72 9.67 -0.55 8.17
C GLN A 72 9.24 -1.86 7.52
N THR A 73 7.94 -2.01 7.30
CA THR A 73 7.32 -3.25 6.87
C THR A 73 6.67 -3.08 5.50
N VAL A 74 6.99 -4.01 4.60
CA VAL A 74 6.32 -4.16 3.30
C VAL A 74 5.32 -5.30 3.41
N PHE A 75 4.03 -4.97 3.30
CA PHE A 75 2.94 -5.93 3.41
C PHE A 75 2.74 -6.65 2.07
N LYS A 76 2.77 -7.97 2.11
CA LYS A 76 2.68 -8.80 0.90
C LYS A 76 1.25 -8.76 0.34
N VAL A 77 1.14 -8.49 -0.95
CA VAL A 77 -0.09 -8.64 -1.71
C VAL A 77 -0.04 -9.92 -2.53
N LYS A 78 -1.08 -10.74 -2.42
CA LYS A 78 -1.27 -12.00 -3.15
C LYS A 78 -2.33 -11.81 -4.24
N ILE A 79 -1.99 -11.11 -5.33
CA ILE A 79 -2.73 -11.19 -6.61
C ILE A 79 -1.77 -10.93 -7.74
#